data_AF-A0A1Q5DVR1-F1
#
_entry.id   AF-A0A1Q5DVR1-F1
#
_cell.length_a   1.000
_cell.length_b   1.000
_cell.length_c   1.000
_cell.angle_alpha   90.00
_cell.angle_beta   90.00
_cell.angle_gamma   90.00
#
_symmetry.space_group_name_H-M   'P 1'
#
loop_
_entity.id
_entity.type
_entity.pdbx_description
1 polymer ?
#
loop_
_entity_poly.entity_id
_entity_poly.type
_entity_poly.pdbx_seq_one_letter_code
_entity_poly.pdbx_strand_id
1 'polypeptide(L)' 'MSNKQTEQGTPEPERLSQRWALILSAAGGVGVIGFIAGGPIVGLGAVAATITLLHTVMA' A
#
# COMPACT_ATOMS: atom_id res chain seq x y z
N MET A 1 32.30 0.54 36.01
CA MET A 1 32.21 0.59 34.53
C MET A 1 30.98 -0.18 34.13
N SER A 2 29.87 0.52 33.82
CA SER A 2 28.57 -0.10 33.55
C SER A 2 28.41 -0.29 32.06
N ASN A 3 28.32 -1.55 31.62
CA ASN A 3 28.11 -1.92 30.22
C ASN A 3 26.72 -1.47 29.79
N LYS A 4 26.65 -0.45 28.92
CA LYS A 4 25.44 -0.07 28.20
C LYS A 4 25.09 -1.21 27.26
N GLN A 5 24.14 -2.04 27.67
CA GLN A 5 23.48 -2.99 26.77
C GLN A 5 22.90 -2.17 25.62
N THR A 6 23.51 -2.30 24.45
CA THR A 6 22.90 -1.88 23.18
C THR A 6 21.72 -2.80 22.95
N GLU A 7 20.55 -2.39 23.41
CA GLU A 7 19.27 -2.94 22.98
C GLU A 7 19.22 -2.78 21.46
N GLN A 8 19.61 -3.83 20.75
CA GLN A 8 19.28 -4.02 19.35
C GLN A 8 17.76 -4.20 19.31
N GLY A 9 17.04 -3.08 19.34
CA GLY A 9 15.61 -3.04 19.07
C GLY A 9 15.39 -3.76 17.75
N THR A 10 14.71 -4.90 17.81
CA THR A 10 14.16 -5.53 16.61
C THR A 10 13.37 -4.43 15.90
N PRO A 11 13.64 -4.12 14.62
CA PRO A 11 12.87 -3.13 13.90
C PRO A 11 11.41 -3.60 13.96
N GLU A 12 10.59 -2.91 14.75
CA GLU A 12 9.17 -3.18 14.80
C GLU A 12 8.69 -3.05 13.35
N PRO A 13 8.06 -4.08 12.77
CA PRO A 13 7.63 -4.02 11.39
C PRO A 13 6.74 -2.79 11.26
N GLU A 14 7.20 -1.81 10.47
CA GLU A 14 6.55 -0.53 10.31
C GLU A 14 5.10 -0.81 9.95
N ARG A 15 4.19 -0.57 10.91
CA ARG A 15 2.80 -0.92 10.72
C ARG A 15 2.32 -0.10 9.54
N LEU A 16 1.98 -0.80 8.46
CA LEU A 16 1.45 -0.20 7.25
C LEU A 16 0.35 0.78 7.67
N SER A 17 0.58 2.07 7.46
CA SER A 17 -0.36 3.11 7.90
C SER A 17 -1.76 2.73 7.45
N GLN A 18 -2.78 2.85 8.31
CA GLN A 18 -4.17 2.48 7.99
C GLN A 18 -4.63 3.08 6.64
N ARG A 19 -4.06 4.24 6.27
CA ARG A 19 -4.24 4.91 4.98
C ARG A 19 -3.79 4.03 3.81
N TRP A 20 -2.61 3.44 3.89
CA TRP A 20 -2.10 2.52 2.88
C TRP A 20 -2.91 1.24 2.77
N ALA A 21 -3.42 0.72 3.90
CA ALA A 21 -4.31 -0.44 3.86
C ALA A 21 -5.57 -0.14 3.03
N LEU A 22 -6.20 1.02 3.23
CA LEU A 22 -7.37 1.45 2.47
C LEU A 22 -7.03 1.66 0.98
N ILE A 23 -5.90 2.30 0.67
CA ILE A 23 -5.46 2.54 -0.71
C ILE A 23 -5.29 1.22 -1.46
N LEU A 24 -4.60 0.25 -0.85
CA LEU A 24 -4.34 -1.06 -1.48
C LEU A 24 -5.63 -1.89 -1.63
N SER A 25 -6.53 -1.87 -0.64
CA SER A 25 -7.82 -2.54 -0.75
C SER A 25 -8.67 -1.97 -1.90
N ALA A 26 -8.74 -0.64 -2.02
CA ALA A 26 -9.47 0.01 -3.11
C ALA A 26 -8.82 -0.28 -4.47
N ALA A 27 -7.51 -0.14 -4.57
CA ALA A 27 -6.76 -0.41 -5.79
C ALA A 27 -6.90 -1.86 -6.25
N GLY A 28 -6.85 -2.82 -5.32
CA GLY A 28 -7.09 -4.23 -5.62
C GLY A 28 -8.49 -4.49 -6.19
N GLY A 29 -9.53 -3.92 -5.58
CA GLY A 29 -10.90 -4.06 -6.06
C GLY A 29 -11.09 -3.50 -7.47
N VAL A 30 -10.61 -2.27 -7.71
CA VAL A 30 -10.68 -1.62 -9.03
C VAL A 30 -9.85 -2.39 -10.06
N GLY A 31 -8.69 -2.89 -9.68
CA GLY A 31 -7.82 -3.70 -10.53
C GLY A 31 -8.47 -4.99 -11.00
N VAL A 32 -9.14 -5.72 -10.11
CA VAL A 32 -9.86 -6.96 -10.45
C VAL A 32 -11.02 -6.65 -11.42
N ILE A 33 -11.79 -5.60 -11.16
CA ILE A 33 -12.88 -5.19 -12.05
C ILE A 33 -12.34 -4.80 -13.43
N GLY A 34 -11.27 -4.00 -13.47
CA GLY A 34 -10.62 -3.59 -14.72
C GLY A 34 -10.03 -4.78 -15.49
N PHE A 35 -9.47 -5.77 -14.79
CA PHE A 35 -8.98 -7.00 -15.40
C PHE A 35 -10.09 -7.81 -16.05
N ILE A 36 -11.22 -7.99 -15.35
CA ILE A 36 -12.36 -8.75 -15.87
C ILE A 36 -13.00 -8.04 -17.06
N ALA A 37 -13.12 -6.72 -17.02
CA ALA A 37 -13.80 -5.94 -18.05
C ALA A 37 -12.96 -5.66 -19.29
N GLY A 38 -11.65 -5.47 -19.14
CA GLY A 38 -10.77 -4.98 -20.21
C GLY A 38 -9.42 -5.69 -20.34
N GLY A 39 -9.17 -6.72 -19.53
CA GLY A 39 -7.96 -7.51 -19.57
C GLY A 39 -6.78 -6.93 -18.76
N PRO A 40 -5.59 -7.55 -18.87
CA PRO A 40 -4.46 -7.28 -17.99
C PRO A 40 -4.00 -5.83 -17.96
N ILE A 41 -3.90 -5.20 -19.13
CA ILE A 41 -3.41 -3.81 -19.26
C ILE A 41 -4.39 -2.84 -18.59
N VAL A 42 -5.70 -3.04 -18.79
CA VAL A 42 -6.74 -2.20 -18.18
C VAL A 42 -6.74 -2.36 -16.66
N GLY A 43 -6.62 -3.58 -16.16
CA GLY A 43 -6.50 -3.85 -14.72
C GLY A 43 -5.32 -3.11 -14.09
N LEU A 44 -4.12 -3.23 -14.68
CA LEU A 44 -2.92 -2.53 -14.18
C LEU A 44 -3.05 -1.00 -14.24
N GLY A 45 -3.58 -0.47 -15.33
CA GLY A 45 -3.84 0.96 -15.47
C GLY A 45 -4.81 1.48 -14.41
N ALA A 46 -5.87 0.72 -14.12
CA ALA A 46 -6.86 1.09 -13.13
C ALA A 46 -6.31 1.05 -11.69
N VAL A 47 -5.45 0.06 -11.37
CA VAL A 47 -4.70 0.00 -10.09
C VAL A 47 -3.84 1.26 -9.93
N ALA A 48 -3.00 1.56 -10.93
CA ALA A 48 -2.09 2.69 -10.87
C ALA A 48 -2.85 4.02 -10.71
N ALA A 49 -3.89 4.23 -11.51
CA ALA A 49 -4.73 5.43 -11.42
C ALA A 49 -5.38 5.57 -10.04
N THR A 50 -5.88 4.47 -9.46
CA THR A 50 -6.52 4.47 -8.14
C THR A 50 -5.53 4.79 -7.03
N ILE A 51 -4.34 4.19 -7.05
CA ILE A 51 -3.29 4.48 -6.07
C ILE A 51 -2.89 5.96 -6.14
N THR A 52 -2.62 6.48 -7.34
CA THR A 52 -2.23 7.89 -7.50
C THR A 52 -3.33 8.82 -7.01
N LEU A 53 -4.59 8.57 -7.42
CA LEU A 53 -5.73 9.39 -7.01
C LEU A 53 -5.91 9.43 -5.49
N LEU A 54 -5.99 8.26 -4.84
CA LEU A 54 -6.21 8.21 -3.39
C LEU A 54 -5.00 8.74 -2.62
N HIS A 55 -3.78 8.49 -3.11
CA HIS A 55 -2.59 9.07 -2.51
C HIS A 55 -2.64 10.60 -2.58
N THR A 56 -3.00 11.20 -3.72
CA THR A 56 -3.13 12.66 -3.86
C THR A 56 -4.26 13.24 -3.02
N VAL A 57 -5.40 12.55 -2.89
CA VAL A 57 -6.54 13.01 -2.08
C VAL A 57 -6.26 12.91 -0.60
N MET A 58 -5.50 11.89 -0.18
CA MET A 58 -5.19 11.70 1.22
C MET A 58 -3.99 12.53 1.64
N ALA A 59 -2.95 12.70 0.81
CA ALA A 59 -1.72 13.44 1.14
C ALA A 59 -2.00 14.82 1.75
#